data_AF-A0A651FK30-F1
#
_entry.id   AF-A0A651FK30-F1
#
_cell.length_a   1.000
_cell.length_b   1.000
_cell.length_c   1.000
_cell.angle_alpha   90.00
_cell.angle_beta   90.00
_cell.angle_gamma   90.00
#
_symmetry.space_group_name_H-M   'P 1'
#
loop_
_entity.id
_entity.type
_entity.pdbx_description
1 polymer ?
#
loop_
_entity_poly.entity_id
_entity_poly.type
_entity_poly.pdbx_seq_one_letter_code
_entity_poly.pdbx_strand_id
1 'polypeptide(L)' 'MHDIRAIRDDAQAFDSGLSRRGLPPESAGLLAMDERRKAIIGELQAAQETRNARSKEIGKAKAA' A
#
# COMPACT_ATOMS: atom_id res chain seq x y z
N MET A 1 8.02 -2.88 15.96
CA MET A 1 7.40 -2.57 14.66
C MET A 1 6.83 -1.16 14.78
N HIS A 2 7.22 -0.22 13.91
CA HIS A 2 6.62 1.13 13.92
C HIS A 2 5.29 1.10 13.18
N ASP A 3 4.30 1.84 13.67
CA ASP A 3 3.04 2.02 12.95
C ASP A 3 3.27 3.01 11.78
N ILE A 4 3.04 2.55 10.56
CA ILE A 4 3.17 3.36 9.34
C ILE A 4 2.16 4.52 9.31
N ARG A 5 1.05 4.42 10.05
CA ARG A 5 0.10 5.55 10.23
C ARG A 5 0.76 6.67 11.02
N ALA A 6 1.39 6.36 12.15
CA ALA A 6 2.09 7.36 12.96
C ALA A 6 3.22 8.06 12.18
N ILE A 7 3.92 7.34 11.29
CA ILE A 7 4.96 7.93 10.43
C ILE A 7 4.35 8.83 9.34
N ARG A 8 3.16 8.51 8.82
CA ARG A 8 2.44 9.38 7.88
C ARG A 8 1.92 10.65 8.55
N ASP A 9 1.41 10.51 9.76
CA ASP A 9 0.82 11.61 10.51
C ASP A 9 1.89 12.61 10.98
N ASP A 10 3.08 12.12 11.38
CA ASP A 10 4.22 12.97 11.73
C ASP A 10 5.58 12.32 11.42
N ALA A 11 5.99 12.44 10.15
CA ALA A 11 7.27 11.94 9.66
C ALA A 11 8.48 12.63 10.35
N GLN A 12 8.34 13.92 10.68
CA GLN A 12 9.40 14.70 11.29
C GLN A 12 9.66 14.26 12.73
N ALA A 13 8.62 13.95 13.51
CA ALA A 13 8.78 13.42 14.86
C ALA A 13 9.49 12.06 14.84
N PHE A 14 9.20 11.22 13.84
CA PHE A 14 9.88 9.94 13.66
C PHE A 14 11.38 10.13 13.39
N ASP A 15 11.74 10.95 12.41
CA ASP A 15 13.15 11.21 12.06
C ASP A 15 13.90 11.92 13.20
N SER A 16 13.23 12.81 13.94
CA SER A 16 13.80 13.43 15.14
C SER A 16 14.08 12.39 16.24
N GLY A 17 13.22 11.38 16.37
CA GLY A 17 13.43 10.22 17.23
C GLY A 17 14.64 9.37 16.82
N LEU A 18 14.85 9.18 15.52
CA LEU A 18 16.03 8.50 14.97
C LEU A 18 17.31 9.30 15.20
N SER A 19 17.28 10.61 14.94
CA SER A 19 18.42 11.50 15.14
C SER A 19 18.91 11.52 16.59
N ARG A 20 17.99 11.55 17.57
CA ARG A 20 18.31 11.43 19.01
C ARG A 20 19.04 10.13 19.36
N ARG A 21 18.94 9.11 18.52
CA ARG A 21 19.61 7.80 18.67
C ARG A 21 20.86 7.68 17.80
N GLY A 22 21.28 8.76 17.13
CA GLY A 22 22.42 8.76 16.21
C GLY A 22 22.15 8.04 14.89
N LEU A 23 20.86 7.85 14.52
CA LEU A 23 20.45 7.19 13.29
C LEU A 23 20.05 8.22 12.22
N PRO A 24 20.24 7.91 10.92
CA PRO A 24 19.80 8.78 9.83
C PRO A 24 18.26 8.84 9.75
N PRO A 25 17.70 9.87 9.10
CA PRO A 25 16.28 9.93 8.78
C PRO A 25 15.89 8.84 7.77
N GLU A 26 14.76 8.19 8.00
CA GLU A 26 14.31 7.03 7.21
C GLU A 26 12.84 7.17 6.77
N SER A 27 12.11 8.16 7.29
CA SER A 27 10.68 8.34 7.03
C SER A 27 10.35 8.39 5.53
N ALA A 28 11.13 9.14 4.74
CA ALA A 28 10.89 9.34 3.31
C ALA A 28 10.89 8.02 2.51
N GLY A 29 11.87 7.14 2.78
CA GLY A 29 11.96 5.83 2.14
C GLY A 29 10.78 4.94 2.52
N LEU A 30 10.43 4.92 3.80
CA LEU A 30 9.29 4.14 4.31
C LEU A 30 7.96 4.60 3.70
N LEU A 31 7.75 5.91 3.59
CA LEU A 31 6.54 6.49 3.00
C LEU A 31 6.45 6.21 1.49
N ALA A 32 7.57 6.27 0.77
CA ALA A 32 7.60 5.90 -0.65
C ALA A 32 7.23 4.42 -0.87
N MET A 33 7.72 3.53 0.00
CA MET A 33 7.36 2.11 -0.04
C MET A 33 5.88 1.88 0.30
N ASP A 34 5.32 2.61 1.27
CA ASP A 34 3.89 2.54 1.62
C ASP A 34 3.01 2.98 0.45
N GLU A 35 3.33 4.11 -0.20
CA GLU A 35 2.57 4.58 -1.36
C GLU A 35 2.64 3.59 -2.53
N ARG A 36 3.84 3.05 -2.83
CA ARG A 36 3.98 2.01 -3.86
C ARG A 36 3.15 0.78 -3.54
N ARG A 37 3.15 0.34 -2.27
CA ARG A 37 2.35 -0.80 -1.84
C ARG A 37 0.86 -0.52 -2.02
N LYS A 38 0.36 0.65 -1.62
CA LYS A 38 -1.05 1.04 -1.78
C LYS A 38 -1.47 1.05 -3.25
N ALA A 39 -0.63 1.58 -4.14
CA ALA A 39 -0.88 1.57 -5.58
C ALA A 39 -1.03 0.14 -6.12
N ILE A 40 -0.09 -0.75 -5.80
CA ILE A 40 -0.11 -2.16 -6.23
C ILE A 40 -1.36 -2.89 -5.70
N ILE A 41 -1.76 -2.62 -4.45
CA ILE A 41 -2.98 -3.21 -3.89
C ILE A 41 -4.22 -2.75 -4.67
N GLY A 42 -4.32 -1.47 -5.01
CA GLY A 42 -5.41 -0.94 -5.82
C GLY A 42 -5.48 -1.58 -7.21
N GLU A 43 -4.33 -1.69 -7.89
CA GLU A 43 -4.23 -2.36 -9.19
C GLU A 43 -4.65 -3.84 -9.11
N LEU A 44 -4.20 -4.54 -8.07
CA LEU A 44 -4.55 -5.94 -7.84
C LEU A 44 -6.07 -6.10 -7.62
N GLN A 45 -6.69 -5.23 -6.83
CA GLN A 45 -8.13 -5.26 -6.58
C GLN A 45 -8.92 -5.04 -7.88
N ALA A 46 -8.57 -4.03 -8.67
CA ALA A 46 -9.20 -3.77 -9.96
C ALA A 46 -9.06 -4.95 -10.95
N ALA A 47 -7.89 -5.58 -10.98
CA ALA A 47 -7.65 -6.77 -11.80
C ALA A 47 -8.51 -7.96 -11.35
N GLN A 48 -8.64 -8.18 -10.03
CA GLN A 48 -9.48 -9.23 -9.46
C GLN A 48 -10.96 -9.01 -9.75
N GLU A 49 -11.46 -7.78 -9.62
CA GLU A 49 -12.83 -7.41 -9.95
C GLU A 49 -13.14 -7.69 -11.43
N THR A 50 -12.26 -7.24 -12.32
CA THR A 50 -12.36 -7.48 -13.76
C THR A 50 -12.40 -8.98 -14.08
N ARG A 51 -11.49 -9.76 -13.48
CA ARG A 51 -11.46 -11.21 -13.64
C ARG A 51 -12.77 -11.86 -13.21
N ASN A 52 -13.28 -11.50 -12.03
CA ASN A 52 -14.50 -12.08 -11.49
C ASN A 52 -15.74 -11.73 -12.34
N ALA A 53 -15.82 -10.50 -12.86
CA ALA A 53 -16.87 -10.08 -13.78
C ALA A 53 -16.86 -10.94 -15.06
N ARG A 54 -15.68 -11.08 -15.69
CA ARG A 54 -15.52 -11.92 -16.88
C ARG A 54 -15.86 -13.39 -16.63
N SER A 55 -15.45 -13.96 -15.49
CA SER A 55 -15.81 -15.33 -15.13
C SER A 55 -17.33 -15.54 -15.03
N LYS A 56 -18.06 -14.55 -14.48
CA LYS A 56 -19.54 -14.59 -14.42
C LYS A 56 -20.16 -14.52 -15.81
N GLU A 57 -19.66 -13.64 -16.68
CA GLU A 57 -20.15 -13.53 -18.07
C GLU A 57 -19.94 -14.82 -18.85
N ILE A 58 -18.76 -15.44 -18.73
CA ILE A 58 -18.48 -16.74 -19.35
C ILE A 58 -19.43 -17.83 -18.84
N GLY A 59 -19.65 -17.87 -17.51
CA GLY A 59 -20.59 -18.82 -16.92
C GLY A 59 -22.00 -18.68 -17.47
N LYS A 60 -22.49 -17.45 -17.63
CA LYS A 60 -23.79 -17.16 -18.25
C LYS A 60 -23.84 -17.62 -19.71
N ALA A 61 -22.80 -17.30 -20.49
CA ALA A 61 -22.73 -17.67 -21.90
C ALA A 61 -22.70 -19.18 -22.14
N LYS A 62 -22.09 -19.95 -21.22
CA LYS A 62 -22.07 -21.42 -21.30
C LYS A 62 -23.38 -22.11 -20.90
N ALA A 63 -24.24 -21.43 -20.15
CA ALA A 63 -25.50 -21.97 -19.65
C ALA A 63 -26.69 -21.71 -20.61
N ALA A 64 -26.52 -20.78 -21.56
CA ALA A 64 -27.45 -20.53 -22.65
C ALA A 64 -27.25 -21.55 -23.78
#